data_AF-A0A7C1ZND6-F1
#
_entry.id   AF-A0A7C1ZND6-F1
#
_cell.length_a   1.000
_cell.length_b   1.000
_cell.length_c   1.000
_cell.angle_alpha   90.00
_cell.angle_beta   90.00
_cell.angle_gamma   90.00
#
_symmetry.space_group_name_H-M   'P 1'
#
loop_
_entity.id
_entity.type
_entity.pdbx_description
1 polymer ?
#
loop_
_entity_poly.entity_id
_entity_poly.type
_entity_poly.pdbx_seq_one_letter_code
_entity_poly.pdbx_strand_id
1 'polypeptide(L)'
;VAQNKDIVLVGGAETIWLGSFLGISGFKIIKELNAKVLLVNKYIGEVFLDGVGEVKGGLGEKLLGIIINWVREEQKPDIDELVIPWLEKQGIPVLGCIPYDNFLTSITVAELSERLRGRVICGQESLYNFVQNYLIGGMEVDKFVEYLRRTPNACVIVGGDRADIQLISIEQGVQCLVLTGNLMPNEIIISKAEQRGVPIILVRENTYFVAQRIQDIAARLSLKEKEKVDKGLTLVRKHVNFERLEKILNEG
;
A
#
# COMPACT_ATOMS: atom_id res chain seq x y z
N VAL A 1 25.64 -20.19 0.73
CA VAL A 1 24.37 -19.60 1.23
C VAL A 1 23.40 -20.67 1.75
N ALA A 2 23.29 -21.83 1.10
CA ALA A 2 22.34 -22.89 1.50
C ALA A 2 22.86 -23.97 2.46
N GLN A 3 24.15 -23.94 2.87
CA GLN A 3 24.71 -25.00 3.70
C GLN A 3 24.00 -25.06 5.07
N ASN A 4 23.50 -26.23 5.44
CA ASN A 4 22.73 -26.50 6.66
C ASN A 4 21.37 -25.77 6.76
N LYS A 5 20.68 -25.55 5.63
CA LYS A 5 19.32 -25.01 5.59
C LYS A 5 18.40 -25.95 4.81
N ASP A 6 17.21 -26.20 5.35
CA ASP A 6 16.18 -27.02 4.67
C ASP A 6 15.56 -26.26 3.48
N ILE A 7 15.39 -24.95 3.62
CA ILE A 7 14.83 -24.06 2.59
C ILE A 7 15.60 -22.75 2.59
N VAL A 8 15.86 -22.20 1.40
CA VAL A 8 16.37 -20.84 1.20
C VAL A 8 15.34 -20.05 0.40
N LEU A 9 14.84 -18.95 1.00
CA LEU A 9 13.98 -18.01 0.30
C LEU A 9 14.83 -16.93 -0.36
N VAL A 10 14.69 -16.79 -1.67
CA VAL A 10 15.33 -15.73 -2.46
C VAL A 10 14.25 -14.74 -2.87
N GLY A 11 14.36 -13.51 -2.37
CA GLY A 11 13.46 -12.43 -2.78
C GLY A 11 13.70 -12.05 -4.25
N GLY A 12 12.61 -11.96 -5.01
CA GLY A 12 12.67 -11.43 -6.37
C GLY A 12 12.93 -9.92 -6.39
N ALA A 13 13.25 -9.41 -7.57
CA ALA A 13 13.24 -7.97 -7.84
C ALA A 13 11.81 -7.46 -8.09
N GLU A 14 11.66 -6.17 -8.40
CA GLU A 14 10.38 -5.55 -8.75
C GLU A 14 9.67 -6.27 -9.91
N THR A 15 10.42 -6.74 -10.89
CA THR A 15 9.92 -7.56 -11.99
C THR A 15 10.92 -8.66 -12.33
N ILE A 16 10.45 -9.75 -12.92
CA ILE A 16 11.30 -10.88 -13.34
C ILE A 16 12.27 -10.51 -14.48
N TRP A 17 11.98 -9.44 -15.23
CA TRP A 17 12.82 -8.94 -16.32
C TRP A 17 13.87 -7.91 -15.86
N LEU A 18 13.81 -7.42 -14.62
CA LEU A 18 14.74 -6.41 -14.14
C LEU A 18 16.19 -6.91 -14.28
N GLY A 19 17.08 -6.07 -14.82
CA GLY A 19 18.48 -6.42 -15.06
C GLY A 19 18.75 -7.13 -16.39
N SER A 20 17.74 -7.32 -17.25
CA SER A 20 17.92 -7.95 -18.57
C SER A 20 18.97 -7.26 -19.45
N PHE A 21 19.02 -5.91 -19.44
CA PHE A 21 20.02 -5.16 -20.22
C PHE A 21 21.47 -5.40 -19.74
N LEU A 22 21.64 -5.82 -18.48
CA LEU A 22 22.93 -6.21 -17.89
C LEU A 22 23.16 -7.73 -18.00
N GLY A 23 22.24 -8.47 -18.61
CA GLY A 23 22.31 -9.93 -18.70
C GLY A 23 22.19 -10.63 -17.35
N ILE A 24 21.48 -10.06 -16.38
CA ILE A 24 21.24 -10.62 -15.03
C ILE A 24 19.76 -10.60 -14.66
N SER A 25 18.89 -10.95 -15.61
CA SER A 25 17.44 -11.01 -15.39
C SER A 25 17.07 -12.07 -14.35
N GLY A 26 15.87 -11.93 -13.76
CA GLY A 26 15.30 -12.93 -12.86
C GLY A 26 15.27 -14.32 -13.49
N PHE A 27 14.89 -14.45 -14.77
CA PHE A 27 14.93 -15.73 -15.50
C PHE A 27 16.32 -16.38 -15.48
N LYS A 28 17.38 -15.59 -15.68
CA LYS A 28 18.75 -16.11 -15.66
C LYS A 28 19.16 -16.54 -14.24
N ILE A 29 18.84 -15.73 -13.23
CA ILE A 29 19.11 -16.05 -11.83
C ILE A 29 18.39 -17.33 -11.41
N ILE A 30 17.10 -17.47 -11.76
CA ILE A 30 16.29 -18.68 -11.48
C ILE A 30 16.91 -19.92 -12.16
N LYS A 31 17.44 -19.75 -13.38
CA LYS A 31 18.13 -20.84 -14.09
C LYS A 31 19.43 -21.23 -13.40
N GLU A 32 20.28 -20.25 -13.07
CA GLU A 32 21.58 -20.48 -12.41
C GLU A 32 21.46 -21.07 -11.01
N LEU A 33 20.47 -20.63 -10.24
CA LEU A 33 20.19 -21.16 -8.90
C LEU A 33 19.38 -22.46 -8.92
N ASN A 34 18.91 -22.90 -10.09
CA ASN A 34 17.91 -23.94 -10.24
C ASN A 34 16.70 -23.77 -9.29
N ALA A 35 16.25 -22.53 -9.12
CA ALA A 35 15.22 -22.20 -8.14
C ALA A 35 13.82 -22.54 -8.66
N LYS A 36 12.94 -22.97 -7.75
CA LYS A 36 11.49 -22.98 -7.95
C LYS A 36 10.94 -21.57 -7.64
N VAL A 37 9.84 -21.20 -8.29
CA VAL A 37 9.31 -19.83 -8.27
C VAL A 37 7.87 -19.84 -7.79
N LEU A 38 7.61 -19.04 -6.76
CA LEU A 38 6.28 -18.62 -6.35
C LEU A 38 6.07 -17.18 -6.85
N LEU A 39 5.14 -16.99 -7.79
CA LEU A 39 4.85 -15.66 -8.31
C LEU A 39 3.91 -14.92 -7.35
N VAL A 40 4.25 -13.69 -6.99
CA VAL A 40 3.34 -12.79 -6.24
C VAL A 40 3.11 -11.58 -7.11
N ASN A 41 1.87 -11.37 -7.55
CA ASN A 41 1.57 -10.29 -8.50
C ASN A 41 0.23 -9.64 -8.19
N LYS A 42 0.13 -8.33 -8.49
CA LYS A 42 -1.10 -7.56 -8.32
C LYS A 42 -1.97 -7.69 -9.57
N TYR A 43 -3.27 -7.92 -9.37
CA TYR A 43 -4.22 -7.88 -10.47
C TYR A 43 -4.41 -6.45 -10.99
N ILE A 44 -4.02 -6.22 -12.25
CA ILE A 44 -4.07 -4.92 -12.94
C ILE A 44 -4.87 -5.01 -14.25
N GLY A 45 -5.95 -5.79 -14.27
CA GLY A 45 -6.79 -5.99 -15.46
C GLY A 45 -6.19 -6.97 -16.47
N GLU A 46 -6.58 -6.85 -17.74
CA GLU A 46 -6.33 -7.87 -18.78
C GLU A 46 -4.85 -8.21 -18.98
N VAL A 47 -3.95 -7.21 -18.93
CA VAL A 47 -2.49 -7.40 -19.11
C VAL A 47 -1.89 -8.33 -18.04
N PHE A 48 -2.57 -8.51 -16.91
CA PHE A 48 -2.16 -9.46 -15.88
C PHE A 48 -2.04 -10.89 -16.41
N LEU A 49 -3.01 -11.36 -17.19
CA LEU A 49 -3.03 -12.73 -17.69
C LEU A 49 -1.92 -12.97 -18.70
N ASP A 50 -1.70 -12.03 -19.63
CA ASP A 50 -0.61 -12.09 -20.60
C ASP A 50 0.75 -12.17 -19.89
N GLY A 51 0.98 -11.29 -18.91
CA GLY A 51 2.22 -11.29 -18.15
C GLY A 51 2.47 -12.59 -17.39
N VAL A 52 1.43 -13.17 -16.78
CA VAL A 52 1.54 -14.46 -16.08
C VAL A 52 1.76 -15.62 -17.06
N GLY A 53 1.10 -15.58 -18.23
CA GLY A 53 1.28 -16.55 -19.31
C GLY A 53 2.71 -16.56 -19.85
N GLU A 54 3.28 -15.39 -20.12
CA GLU A 54 4.68 -15.24 -20.55
C GLU A 54 5.67 -15.79 -19.51
N VAL A 55 5.42 -15.53 -18.21
CA VAL A 55 6.23 -16.08 -17.13
C VAL A 55 6.12 -17.61 -17.07
N LYS A 56 4.92 -18.19 -17.23
CA LYS A 56 4.75 -19.64 -17.31
C LYS A 56 5.48 -20.22 -18.53
N GLY A 57 5.41 -19.57 -19.70
CA GLY A 57 6.13 -19.98 -20.90
C GLY A 57 7.65 -20.00 -20.70
N GLY A 58 8.20 -18.99 -20.03
CA GLY A 58 9.63 -18.88 -19.75
C GLY A 58 10.15 -19.79 -18.62
N LEU A 59 9.31 -20.10 -17.61
CA LEU A 59 9.71 -20.90 -16.44
C LEU A 59 9.29 -22.37 -16.50
N GLY A 60 8.23 -22.70 -17.23
CA GLY A 60 7.66 -24.04 -17.31
C GLY A 60 7.28 -24.60 -15.93
N GLU A 61 7.84 -25.76 -15.61
CA GLU A 61 7.63 -26.46 -14.33
C GLU A 61 8.32 -25.78 -13.13
N LYS A 62 9.22 -24.80 -13.37
CA LYS A 62 9.81 -24.03 -12.27
C LYS A 62 8.81 -23.08 -11.62
N LEU A 63 7.71 -22.74 -12.29
CA LEU A 63 6.64 -21.94 -11.70
C LEU A 63 5.70 -22.84 -10.88
N LEU A 64 5.78 -22.73 -9.56
CA LEU A 64 4.96 -23.51 -8.63
C LEU A 64 3.51 -23.04 -8.57
N GLY A 65 3.28 -21.76 -8.86
CA GLY A 65 1.97 -21.15 -8.76
C GLY A 65 2.06 -19.65 -8.52
N ILE A 66 0.90 -19.06 -8.23
CA ILE A 66 0.73 -17.63 -8.08
C ILE A 66 -0.10 -17.27 -6.84
N ILE A 67 0.31 -16.20 -6.16
CA ILE A 67 -0.51 -15.47 -5.19
C ILE A 67 -0.93 -14.15 -5.84
N ILE A 68 -2.23 -13.92 -5.92
CA ILE A 68 -2.81 -12.67 -6.40
C ILE A 68 -2.86 -11.72 -5.20
N ASN A 69 -2.02 -10.70 -5.21
CA ASN A 69 -1.92 -9.74 -4.12
C ASN A 69 -2.74 -8.47 -4.41
N TRP A 70 -3.06 -7.72 -3.36
CA TRP A 70 -3.72 -6.41 -3.46
C TRP A 70 -5.09 -6.48 -4.14
N VAL A 71 -5.88 -7.50 -3.80
CA VAL A 71 -7.22 -7.70 -4.36
C VAL A 71 -8.22 -6.73 -3.73
N ARG A 72 -8.79 -5.83 -4.52
CA ARG A 72 -9.87 -4.95 -4.06
C ARG A 72 -11.23 -5.65 -4.18
N GLU A 73 -12.22 -5.22 -3.38
CA GLU A 73 -13.55 -5.86 -3.35
C GLU A 73 -14.22 -5.85 -4.72
N GLU A 74 -14.10 -4.75 -5.46
CA GLU A 74 -14.63 -4.59 -6.81
C GLU A 74 -13.99 -5.52 -7.85
N GLN A 75 -12.79 -6.06 -7.56
CA GLN A 75 -12.07 -6.96 -8.47
C GLN A 75 -12.38 -8.44 -8.20
N LYS A 76 -12.98 -8.77 -7.05
CA LYS A 76 -13.21 -10.17 -6.66
C LYS A 76 -14.06 -10.95 -7.66
N PRO A 77 -15.19 -10.44 -8.18
CA PRO A 77 -16.00 -11.19 -9.13
C PRO A 77 -15.20 -11.62 -10.36
N ASP A 78 -14.47 -10.69 -10.98
CA ASP A 78 -13.63 -10.99 -12.15
C ASP A 78 -12.52 -12.00 -11.81
N ILE A 79 -11.91 -11.86 -10.63
CA ILE A 79 -10.82 -12.76 -10.21
C ILE A 79 -11.34 -14.18 -10.02
N ASP A 80 -12.45 -14.33 -9.28
CA ASP A 80 -12.99 -15.63 -8.90
C ASP A 80 -13.64 -16.35 -10.10
N GLU A 81 -14.32 -15.62 -10.98
CA GLU A 81 -15.08 -16.19 -12.09
C GLU A 81 -14.27 -16.36 -13.39
N LEU A 82 -13.25 -15.54 -13.63
CA LEU A 82 -12.50 -15.53 -14.90
C LEU A 82 -11.01 -15.82 -14.72
N VAL A 83 -10.33 -15.09 -13.81
CA VAL A 83 -8.87 -15.14 -13.68
C VAL A 83 -8.40 -16.48 -13.10
N ILE A 84 -8.96 -16.89 -11.95
CA ILE A 84 -8.57 -18.15 -11.29
C ILE A 84 -8.84 -19.36 -12.20
N PRO A 85 -10.04 -19.53 -12.79
CA PRO A 85 -10.29 -20.65 -13.69
C PRO A 85 -9.36 -20.70 -14.89
N TRP A 86 -9.01 -19.55 -15.48
CA TRP A 86 -8.07 -19.49 -16.60
C TRP A 86 -6.66 -19.93 -16.16
N LEU A 87 -6.15 -19.41 -15.03
CA LEU A 87 -4.83 -19.77 -14.51
C LEU A 87 -4.71 -21.27 -14.22
N GLU A 88 -5.71 -21.84 -13.54
CA GLU A 88 -5.75 -23.27 -13.24
C GLU A 88 -5.79 -24.11 -14.52
N LYS A 89 -6.54 -23.68 -15.54
CA LYS A 89 -6.58 -24.35 -16.85
C LYS A 89 -5.23 -24.30 -17.58
N GLN A 90 -4.43 -23.26 -17.38
CA GLN A 90 -3.06 -23.16 -17.92
C GLN A 90 -2.02 -23.95 -17.09
N GLY A 91 -2.45 -24.69 -16.06
CA GLY A 91 -1.55 -25.41 -15.17
C GLY A 91 -0.73 -24.47 -14.27
N ILE A 92 -1.32 -23.34 -13.88
CA ILE A 92 -0.74 -22.38 -12.94
C ILE A 92 -1.58 -22.40 -11.66
N PRO A 93 -1.14 -23.14 -10.62
CA PRO A 93 -1.87 -23.21 -9.36
C PRO A 93 -2.05 -21.83 -8.71
N VAL A 94 -3.29 -21.46 -8.38
CA VAL A 94 -3.57 -20.27 -7.57
C VAL A 94 -3.49 -20.66 -6.10
N LEU A 95 -2.53 -20.06 -5.41
CA LEU A 95 -2.23 -20.38 -4.02
C LEU A 95 -2.93 -19.44 -3.03
N GLY A 96 -3.48 -18.33 -3.50
CA GLY A 96 -4.25 -17.43 -2.64
C GLY A 96 -4.51 -16.07 -3.27
N CYS A 97 -5.51 -15.38 -2.72
CA CYS A 97 -5.89 -14.01 -3.06
C CYS A 97 -5.81 -13.15 -1.80
N ILE A 98 -4.75 -12.33 -1.69
CA ILE A 98 -4.54 -11.45 -0.53
C ILE A 98 -5.31 -10.14 -0.77
N PRO A 99 -6.24 -9.77 0.11
CA PRO A 99 -7.03 -8.55 -0.07
C PRO A 99 -6.16 -7.31 0.13
N TYR A 100 -6.54 -6.23 -0.52
CA TYR A 100 -6.04 -4.90 -0.22
C TYR A 100 -6.46 -4.48 1.20
N ASP A 101 -5.52 -3.95 1.98
CA ASP A 101 -5.77 -3.47 3.33
C ASP A 101 -5.15 -2.08 3.52
N ASN A 102 -6.00 -1.09 3.83
CA ASN A 102 -5.60 0.31 3.97
C ASN A 102 -4.60 0.54 5.11
N PHE A 103 -4.59 -0.33 6.13
CA PHE A 103 -3.65 -0.18 7.23
C PHE A 103 -2.23 -0.54 6.80
N LEU A 104 -2.05 -1.51 5.91
CA LEU A 104 -0.72 -1.86 5.40
C LEU A 104 -0.08 -0.75 4.55
N THR A 105 -0.90 0.07 3.90
CA THR A 105 -0.45 1.23 3.13
C THR A 105 -0.43 2.54 3.93
N SER A 106 -0.82 2.49 5.21
CA SER A 106 -0.88 3.67 6.06
C SER A 106 0.51 4.21 6.42
N ILE A 107 0.57 5.45 6.86
CA ILE A 107 1.79 6.11 7.31
C ILE A 107 1.54 6.82 8.63
N THR A 108 2.55 6.93 9.49
CA THR A 108 2.41 7.74 10.71
C THR A 108 2.40 9.22 10.35
N VAL A 109 1.75 10.05 11.17
CA VAL A 109 1.76 11.52 11.01
C VAL A 109 3.20 12.06 11.06
N ALA A 110 4.06 11.48 11.91
CA ALA A 110 5.48 11.79 12.00
C ALA A 110 6.21 11.56 10.66
N GLU A 111 6.08 10.37 10.09
CA GLU A 111 6.73 10.04 8.82
C GLU A 111 6.14 10.86 7.66
N LEU A 112 4.84 11.16 7.69
CA LEU A 112 4.21 12.07 6.75
C LEU A 112 4.83 13.47 6.82
N SER A 113 4.99 14.03 8.03
CA SER A 113 5.62 15.34 8.24
C SER A 113 7.06 15.35 7.72
N GLU A 114 7.85 14.30 8.00
CA GLU A 114 9.24 14.17 7.55
C GLU A 114 9.32 14.14 6.01
N ARG A 115 8.52 13.29 5.36
CA ARG A 115 8.55 13.14 3.89
C ARG A 115 8.05 14.39 3.17
N LEU A 116 7.10 15.10 3.75
CA LEU A 116 6.63 16.40 3.26
C LEU A 116 7.58 17.55 3.60
N ARG A 117 8.58 17.34 4.46
CA ARG A 117 9.42 18.41 5.05
C ARG A 117 8.57 19.49 5.73
N GLY A 118 7.47 19.05 6.32
CA GLY A 118 6.52 19.89 7.03
C GLY A 118 6.96 20.16 8.47
N ARG A 119 6.50 21.29 9.00
CA ARG A 119 6.68 21.67 10.40
C ARG A 119 5.42 21.32 11.18
N VAL A 120 5.56 20.51 12.23
CA VAL A 120 4.47 20.27 13.19
C VAL A 120 4.24 21.53 14.02
N ILE A 121 3.00 22.03 14.03
CA ILE A 121 2.57 23.20 14.79
C ILE A 121 2.05 22.80 16.16
N CYS A 122 1.24 21.73 16.23
CA CYS A 122 0.65 21.20 17.46
C CYS A 122 0.33 19.69 17.32
N GLY A 123 -0.14 19.07 18.40
CA GLY A 123 -0.61 17.67 18.41
C GLY A 123 0.50 16.63 18.45
N GLN A 124 1.62 16.94 19.11
CA GLN A 124 2.81 16.08 19.21
C GLN A 124 2.48 14.67 19.74
N GLU A 125 1.52 14.59 20.66
CA GLU A 125 1.05 13.33 21.27
C GLU A 125 0.50 12.33 20.24
N SER A 126 -0.04 12.82 19.11
CA SER A 126 -0.70 12.01 18.08
C SER A 126 0.17 11.80 16.82
N LEU A 127 1.47 12.12 16.88
CA LEU A 127 2.37 11.97 15.74
C LEU A 127 2.57 10.50 15.29
N TYR A 128 2.32 9.54 16.17
CA TYR A 128 2.42 8.11 15.86
C TYR A 128 1.12 7.48 15.39
N ASN A 129 0.03 8.26 15.27
CA ASN A 129 -1.20 7.76 14.70
C ASN A 129 -1.06 7.49 13.19
N PHE A 130 -1.78 6.48 12.71
CA PHE A 130 -1.75 6.08 11.30
C PHE A 130 -2.78 6.82 10.47
N VAL A 131 -2.30 7.48 9.42
CA VAL A 131 -3.10 8.05 8.33
C VAL A 131 -3.31 6.98 7.27
N GLN A 132 -4.57 6.67 6.99
CA GLN A 132 -4.94 5.65 6.01
C GLN A 132 -5.52 6.25 4.72
N ASN A 133 -6.17 7.41 4.84
CA ASN A 133 -6.88 8.06 3.75
C ASN A 133 -6.53 9.54 3.70
N TYR A 134 -6.74 10.17 2.54
CA TYR A 134 -6.39 11.57 2.31
C TYR A 134 -7.53 12.30 1.64
N LEU A 135 -7.83 13.52 2.09
CA LEU A 135 -8.86 14.38 1.50
C LEU A 135 -8.31 15.77 1.23
N ILE A 136 -8.69 16.35 0.09
CA ILE A 136 -8.31 17.72 -0.27
C ILE A 136 -9.48 18.66 0.03
N GLY A 137 -9.26 19.61 0.93
CA GLY A 137 -10.21 20.64 1.36
C GLY A 137 -10.37 21.80 0.38
N GLY A 138 -10.39 21.52 -0.93
CA GLY A 138 -10.50 22.52 -2.01
C GLY A 138 -11.94 22.86 -2.42
N MET A 139 -12.94 22.26 -1.76
CA MET A 139 -14.35 22.35 -2.13
C MET A 139 -15.19 23.10 -1.07
N GLU A 140 -16.47 23.29 -1.36
CA GLU A 140 -17.47 23.82 -0.43
C GLU A 140 -17.61 22.93 0.81
N VAL A 141 -17.89 23.56 1.96
CA VAL A 141 -17.90 22.89 3.28
C VAL A 141 -18.91 21.75 3.34
N ASP A 142 -20.12 21.95 2.82
CA ASP A 142 -21.19 20.94 2.88
C ASP A 142 -20.80 19.65 2.17
N LYS A 143 -20.19 19.77 0.98
CA LYS A 143 -19.68 18.63 0.21
C LYS A 143 -18.51 17.98 0.93
N PHE A 144 -17.60 18.78 1.47
CA PHE A 144 -16.45 18.27 2.21
C PHE A 144 -16.87 17.41 3.39
N VAL A 145 -17.89 17.81 4.15
CA VAL A 145 -18.41 17.05 5.29
C VAL A 145 -18.94 15.68 4.86
N GLU A 146 -19.64 15.58 3.72
CA GLU A 146 -20.11 14.30 3.20
C GLU A 146 -18.95 13.34 2.91
N TYR A 147 -17.90 13.84 2.24
CA TYR A 147 -16.70 13.03 1.96
C TYR A 147 -15.96 12.64 3.24
N LEU A 148 -15.81 13.59 4.17
CA LEU A 148 -15.09 13.34 5.42
C LEU A 148 -15.75 12.24 6.25
N ARG A 149 -17.08 12.24 6.35
CA ARG A 149 -17.83 11.20 7.08
C ARG A 149 -17.63 9.78 6.52
N ARG A 150 -17.35 9.66 5.22
CA ARG A 150 -17.10 8.38 4.55
C ARG A 150 -15.62 7.97 4.54
N THR A 151 -14.75 8.82 5.10
CA THR A 151 -13.30 8.64 5.00
C THR A 151 -12.68 8.49 6.39
N PRO A 152 -12.68 7.28 6.95
CA PRO A 152 -12.10 7.05 8.28
C PRO A 152 -10.58 7.26 8.26
N ASN A 153 -10.01 7.62 9.39
CA ASN A 153 -8.56 7.79 9.55
C ASN A 153 -7.93 8.72 8.49
N ALA A 154 -8.66 9.77 8.13
CA ALA A 154 -8.26 10.71 7.10
C ALA A 154 -7.20 11.70 7.59
N CYS A 155 -6.30 12.10 6.70
CA CYS A 155 -5.59 13.37 6.80
C CYS A 155 -6.14 14.35 5.77
N VAL A 156 -6.38 15.58 6.21
CA VAL A 156 -6.98 16.62 5.36
C VAL A 156 -5.92 17.60 4.92
N ILE A 157 -5.78 17.77 3.60
CA ILE A 157 -4.87 18.70 2.94
C ILE A 157 -5.66 19.95 2.58
N VAL A 158 -5.31 21.10 3.14
CA VAL A 158 -6.13 22.31 3.00
C VAL A 158 -5.26 23.57 3.03
N GLY A 159 -5.73 24.66 2.41
CA GLY A 159 -5.10 25.97 2.55
C GLY A 159 -5.20 26.50 3.99
N GLY A 160 -4.18 27.21 4.45
CA GLY A 160 -4.19 27.82 5.80
C GLY A 160 -5.27 28.90 5.98
N ASP A 161 -5.83 29.42 4.89
CA ASP A 161 -6.91 30.41 4.84
C ASP A 161 -8.33 29.81 4.96
N ARG A 162 -8.49 28.49 4.81
CA ARG A 162 -9.78 27.79 4.91
C ARG A 162 -10.10 27.35 6.33
N ALA A 163 -10.30 28.31 7.22
CA ALA A 163 -10.58 28.08 8.64
C ALA A 163 -11.86 27.25 8.88
N ASP A 164 -12.86 27.39 8.00
CA ASP A 164 -14.10 26.60 7.97
C ASP A 164 -13.83 25.09 7.86
N ILE A 165 -13.02 24.68 6.87
CA ILE A 165 -12.65 23.28 6.64
C ILE A 165 -11.72 22.76 7.73
N GLN A 166 -10.78 23.58 8.20
CA GLN A 166 -9.88 23.21 9.28
C GLN A 166 -10.66 22.89 10.56
N LEU A 167 -11.59 23.78 10.96
CA LEU A 167 -12.38 23.62 12.18
C LEU A 167 -13.22 22.34 12.15
N ILE A 168 -13.98 22.12 11.07
CA ILE A 168 -14.83 20.93 10.98
C ILE A 168 -14.02 19.64 10.95
N SER A 169 -12.84 19.65 10.30
CA SER A 169 -11.94 18.50 10.30
C SER A 169 -11.43 18.16 11.69
N ILE A 170 -11.05 19.18 12.47
CA ILE A 170 -10.63 18.99 13.87
C ILE A 170 -11.78 18.45 14.72
N GLU A 171 -12.99 18.98 14.54
CA GLU A 171 -14.16 18.53 15.30
C GLU A 171 -14.57 17.09 15.02
N GLN A 172 -14.37 16.65 13.78
CA GLN A 172 -14.57 15.26 13.35
C GLN A 172 -13.41 14.32 13.71
N GLY A 173 -12.32 14.84 14.30
CA GLY A 173 -11.21 14.02 14.80
C GLY A 173 -10.38 13.36 13.70
N VAL A 174 -10.03 14.12 12.65
CA VAL A 174 -9.08 13.64 11.62
C VAL A 174 -7.72 13.28 12.22
N GLN A 175 -6.98 12.39 11.55
CA GLN A 175 -5.66 11.96 12.01
C GLN A 175 -4.60 13.04 11.87
N CYS A 176 -4.74 13.92 10.87
CA CYS A 176 -3.95 15.14 10.76
C CYS A 176 -4.57 16.18 9.85
N LEU A 177 -4.13 17.43 10.03
CA LEU A 177 -4.24 18.49 9.04
C LEU A 177 -2.88 18.77 8.40
N VAL A 178 -2.85 18.89 7.08
CA VAL A 178 -1.71 19.39 6.32
C VAL A 178 -2.10 20.73 5.71
N LEU A 179 -1.52 21.81 6.23
CA LEU A 179 -1.79 23.18 5.81
C LEU A 179 -0.76 23.63 4.78
N THR A 180 -1.24 23.96 3.57
CA THR A 180 -0.40 24.24 2.41
C THR A 180 -0.11 25.72 2.21
N GLY A 181 0.95 26.05 1.47
CA GLY A 181 1.31 27.42 1.11
C GLY A 181 1.98 28.23 2.24
N ASN A 182 2.45 27.56 3.29
CA ASN A 182 3.05 28.19 4.48
C ASN A 182 2.13 29.22 5.16
N LEU A 183 0.83 29.07 5.00
CA LEU A 183 -0.19 29.91 5.62
C LEU A 183 -0.47 29.43 7.04
N MET A 184 -0.08 30.22 8.04
CA MET A 184 -0.34 29.89 9.45
C MET A 184 -1.84 29.94 9.73
N PRO A 185 -2.40 28.92 10.41
CA PRO A 185 -3.77 28.98 10.88
C PRO A 185 -3.90 30.01 12.00
N ASN A 186 -5.11 30.52 12.21
CA ASN A 186 -5.38 31.44 13.31
C ASN A 186 -5.32 30.72 14.68
N GLU A 187 -5.23 31.49 15.77
CA GLU A 187 -5.10 30.95 17.13
C GLU A 187 -6.29 30.07 17.56
N ILE A 188 -7.50 30.35 17.07
CA ILE A 188 -8.70 29.57 17.37
C ILE A 188 -8.54 28.14 16.84
N ILE A 189 -8.04 27.99 15.61
CA ILE A 189 -7.80 26.69 15.00
C ILE A 189 -6.71 25.92 15.76
N ILE A 190 -5.59 26.58 16.10
CA ILE A 190 -4.49 25.95 16.85
C ILE A 190 -5.00 25.45 18.21
N SER A 191 -5.67 26.31 18.97
CA SER A 191 -6.20 25.95 20.29
C SER A 191 -7.20 24.80 20.21
N LYS A 192 -8.08 24.80 19.21
CA LYS A 192 -9.04 23.71 19.01
C LYS A 192 -8.35 22.40 18.64
N ALA A 193 -7.32 22.45 17.79
CA ALA A 193 -6.54 21.29 17.38
C ALA A 193 -5.80 20.69 18.58
N GLU A 194 -5.17 21.52 19.43
CA GLU A 194 -4.54 21.09 20.67
C GLU A 194 -5.53 20.41 21.62
N GLN A 195 -6.70 21.03 21.86
CA GLN A 195 -7.75 20.46 22.70
C GLN A 195 -8.25 19.09 22.21
N ARG A 196 -8.28 18.88 20.89
CA ARG A 196 -8.72 17.62 20.27
C ARG A 196 -7.57 16.65 19.99
N GLY A 197 -6.33 17.04 20.27
CA GLY A 197 -5.14 16.25 19.96
C GLY A 197 -4.89 16.05 18.46
N VAL A 198 -5.47 16.89 17.59
CA VAL A 198 -5.31 16.77 16.13
C VAL A 198 -4.01 17.44 15.70
N PRO A 199 -3.05 16.71 15.11
CA PRO A 199 -1.81 17.30 14.63
C PRO A 199 -2.03 18.24 13.45
N ILE A 200 -1.33 19.38 13.47
CA ILE A 200 -1.26 20.30 12.33
C ILE A 200 0.16 20.30 11.78
N ILE A 201 0.30 19.97 10.50
CA ILE A 201 1.55 20.02 9.75
C ILE A 201 1.47 21.20 8.78
N LEU A 202 2.39 22.15 8.89
CA LEU A 202 2.54 23.25 7.95
C LEU A 202 3.59 22.92 6.88
N VAL A 203 3.21 23.02 5.61
CA VAL A 203 4.09 22.75 4.47
C VAL A 203 4.18 23.98 3.56
N ARG A 204 5.31 24.14 2.87
CA ARG A 204 5.57 25.32 2.03
C ARG A 204 4.90 25.23 0.67
N GLU A 205 4.79 24.02 0.15
CA GLU A 205 4.23 23.71 -1.16
C GLU A 205 2.72 23.95 -1.21
N ASN A 206 2.19 24.14 -2.42
CA ASN A 206 0.75 24.28 -2.64
C ASN A 206 0.02 22.93 -2.56
N THR A 207 -1.31 22.96 -2.49
CA THR A 207 -2.18 21.79 -2.39
C THR A 207 -1.91 20.73 -3.47
N TYR A 208 -1.68 21.14 -4.72
CA TYR A 208 -1.44 20.22 -5.83
C TYR A 208 -0.15 19.41 -5.63
N PHE A 209 0.98 20.09 -5.37
CA PHE A 209 2.26 19.40 -5.15
C PHE A 209 2.26 18.53 -3.90
N VAL A 210 1.58 18.98 -2.83
CA VAL A 210 1.43 18.18 -1.60
C VAL A 210 0.62 16.92 -1.88
N ALA A 211 -0.49 17.02 -2.62
CA ALA A 211 -1.30 15.87 -3.00
C ALA A 211 -0.49 14.86 -3.85
N GLN A 212 0.28 15.33 -4.84
CA GLN A 212 1.16 14.46 -5.63
C GLN A 212 2.21 13.75 -4.76
N ARG A 213 2.89 14.49 -3.88
CA ARG A 213 3.88 13.89 -2.96
C ARG A 213 3.24 12.85 -2.05
N ILE A 214 2.03 13.11 -1.55
CA ILE A 214 1.28 12.15 -0.73
C ILE A 214 0.94 10.88 -1.52
N GLN A 215 0.54 11.00 -2.79
CA GLN A 215 0.31 9.84 -3.66
C GLN A 215 1.58 8.99 -3.82
N ASP A 216 2.72 9.62 -4.07
CA ASP A 216 4.01 8.93 -4.17
C ASP A 216 4.43 8.25 -2.85
N ILE A 217 4.13 8.89 -1.72
CA ILE A 217 4.37 8.37 -0.38
C ILE A 217 3.52 7.14 -0.13
N ALA A 218 2.21 7.21 -0.42
CA ALA A 218 1.25 6.13 -0.23
C ALA A 218 1.49 4.94 -1.15
N ALA A 219 2.07 5.16 -2.34
CA ALA A 219 2.48 4.10 -3.26
C ALA A 219 3.63 3.23 -2.70
N ARG A 220 4.39 3.75 -1.74
CA ARG A 220 5.54 3.04 -1.14
C ARG A 220 5.14 2.45 0.21
N LEU A 221 5.03 1.12 0.26
CA LEU A 221 4.86 0.37 1.51
C LEU A 221 5.97 0.73 2.51
N SER A 222 5.57 1.15 3.71
CA SER A 222 6.44 1.27 4.89
C SER A 222 6.05 0.16 5.85
N LEU A 223 6.84 -0.92 5.91
CA LEU A 223 6.68 -2.04 6.85
C LEU A 223 7.60 -1.88 8.07
N LYS A 224 7.81 -0.64 8.53
CA LYS A 224 8.68 -0.37 9.68
C LYS A 224 8.00 -0.75 10.99
N GLU A 225 6.68 -0.60 11.05
CA GLU A 225 5.91 -0.77 12.28
C GLU A 225 5.49 -2.23 12.50
N LYS A 226 5.64 -2.71 13.74
CA LYS A 226 5.32 -4.08 14.13
C LYS A 226 3.86 -4.43 13.85
N GLU A 227 2.93 -3.49 14.10
CA GLU A 227 1.50 -3.74 13.85
C GLU A 227 1.21 -4.08 12.39
N LYS A 228 1.92 -3.47 11.44
CA LYS A 228 1.77 -3.77 10.01
C LYS A 228 2.33 -5.14 9.66
N VAL A 229 3.46 -5.53 10.24
CA VAL A 229 4.03 -6.87 10.04
C VAL A 229 3.06 -7.93 10.56
N ASP A 230 2.54 -7.76 11.77
CA ASP A 230 1.59 -8.69 12.39
C ASP A 230 0.29 -8.80 11.57
N LYS A 231 -0.21 -7.66 11.08
CA LYS A 231 -1.38 -7.61 10.19
C LYS A 231 -1.10 -8.31 8.84
N GLY A 232 0.05 -8.07 8.23
CA GLY A 232 0.46 -8.71 6.97
C GLY A 232 0.57 -10.23 7.12
N LEU A 233 1.21 -10.69 8.20
CA LEU A 233 1.29 -12.12 8.52
C LEU A 233 -0.09 -12.74 8.72
N THR A 234 -1.01 -12.01 9.38
CA THR A 234 -2.40 -12.45 9.57
C THR A 234 -3.12 -12.62 8.23
N LEU A 235 -2.98 -11.66 7.32
CA LEU A 235 -3.60 -11.75 6.00
C LEU A 235 -3.02 -12.89 5.18
N VAL A 236 -1.70 -13.04 5.16
CA VAL A 236 -1.02 -14.14 4.44
C VAL A 236 -1.49 -15.50 4.98
N ARG A 237 -1.49 -15.71 6.30
CA ARG A 237 -1.94 -16.97 6.93
C ARG A 237 -3.40 -17.30 6.61
N LYS A 238 -4.25 -16.29 6.49
CA LYS A 238 -5.68 -16.47 6.23
C LYS A 238 -5.99 -16.74 4.76
N HIS A 239 -5.22 -16.14 3.85
CA HIS A 239 -5.58 -16.08 2.43
C HIS A 239 -4.68 -16.92 1.52
N VAL A 240 -3.55 -17.43 2.01
CA VAL A 240 -2.65 -18.31 1.27
C VAL A 240 -2.82 -19.76 1.71
N ASN A 241 -3.03 -20.65 0.75
CA ASN A 241 -3.13 -22.09 0.94
C ASN A 241 -1.72 -22.71 1.02
N PHE A 242 -1.17 -22.73 2.24
CA PHE A 242 0.13 -23.32 2.52
C PHE A 242 0.16 -24.84 2.33
N GLU A 243 -0.94 -25.55 2.63
CA GLU A 243 -1.03 -27.00 2.41
C GLU A 243 -0.85 -27.35 0.92
N ARG A 244 -1.49 -26.57 0.04
CA ARG A 244 -1.34 -26.71 -1.42
C ARG A 244 0.10 -26.40 -1.86
N LEU A 245 0.72 -25.36 -1.31
CA LEU A 245 2.10 -25.01 -1.62
C LEU A 245 3.08 -26.12 -1.19
N GLU A 246 2.93 -26.66 0.02
CA GLU A 246 3.77 -27.76 0.53
C GLU A 246 3.64 -29.01 -0.33
N LYS A 247 2.41 -29.36 -0.76
CA LYS A 247 2.18 -30.47 -1.67
C LYS A 247 2.94 -30.29 -2.99
N ILE A 248 2.82 -29.13 -3.62
CA ILE A 248 3.51 -28.82 -4.88
C ILE A 248 5.04 -28.82 -4.71
N LEU A 249 5.55 -28.35 -3.57
CA LEU A 249 6.98 -28.37 -3.27
C LEU A 249 7.53 -29.78 -3.15
N ASN A 250 6.77 -30.71 -2.58
CA ASN A 250 7.16 -32.10 -2.35
C ASN A 250 6.97 -33.02 -3.57
N GLU A 251 6.08 -32.65 -4.51
CA GLU A 251 5.77 -33.43 -5.72
C GLU A 251 6.75 -33.20 -6.88
N GLY A 252 7.66 -32.21 -6.79
CA GLY A 252 8.66 -31.91 -7.83
C GLY A 252 10.08 -31.81 -7.30
#